data_AF-A0A2S0WE82-F1
#
_entry.id   AF-A0A2S0WE82-F1
#
_cell.length_a   1.000
_cell.length_b   1.000
_cell.length_c   1.000
_cell.angle_alpha   90.00
_cell.angle_beta   90.00
_cell.angle_gamma   90.00
#
_symmetry.space_group_name_H-M   'P 1'
#
loop_
_entity.id
_entity.type
_entity.pdbx_description
1 polymer ?
#
loop_
_entity_poly.entity_id
_entity_poly.type
_entity_poly.pdbx_seq_one_letter_code
_entity_poly.pdbx_strand_id
1 'polypeptide(L)'
;MKILFEKGLSTECEVLSLEPGDTFLGIPIPMRATKFQNELKKRDIPTKKESGGITVTGTGVSFYVFEGETATICWTATDPDANQKGD
;
A
#
# COMPACT_ATOMS: atom_id res chain seq x y z
N MET A 1 3.93 2.22 -14.24
CA MET A 1 2.60 2.12 -13.61
C MET A 1 1.84 0.96 -14.24
N LYS A 2 1.11 0.21 -13.43
CA LYS A 2 0.23 -0.91 -13.84
C LYS A 2 -1.18 -0.58 -13.36
N ILE A 3 -2.18 -0.84 -14.20
CA ILE A 3 -3.60 -0.73 -13.84
C ILE A 3 -4.27 -2.05 -14.17
N LEU A 4 -5.00 -2.64 -13.23
CA LEU A 4 -5.84 -3.82 -13.47
C LEU A 4 -7.29 -3.38 -13.69
N PHE A 5 -7.91 -3.97 -14.70
CA PHE A 5 -9.33 -3.77 -15.01
C PHE A 5 -10.10 -5.08 -14.90
N GLU A 6 -11.24 -5.06 -14.21
CA GLU A 6 -12.20 -6.16 -14.16
C GLU A 6 -13.57 -5.64 -14.55
N LYS A 7 -14.23 -6.31 -15.51
CA LYS A 7 -15.57 -5.92 -16.02
C LYS A 7 -15.66 -4.44 -16.45
N GLY A 8 -14.54 -3.87 -16.92
CA GLY A 8 -14.46 -2.47 -17.36
C GLY A 8 -14.20 -1.44 -16.25
N LEU A 9 -14.03 -1.87 -15.00
CA LEU A 9 -13.69 -1.02 -13.85
C LEU A 9 -12.24 -1.25 -13.43
N SER A 10 -11.54 -0.18 -13.05
CA SER A 10 -10.21 -0.31 -12.45
C SER A 10 -10.35 -0.83 -11.02
N THR A 11 -9.71 -1.97 -10.74
CA THR A 11 -9.72 -2.62 -9.42
C THR A 11 -8.39 -2.48 -8.70
N GLU A 12 -7.30 -2.21 -9.43
CA GLU A 12 -5.96 -2.03 -8.89
C GLU A 12 -5.18 -0.97 -9.68
N CYS A 13 -4.39 -0.17 -8.98
CA CYS A 13 -3.38 0.71 -9.55
C CYS A 13 -2.06 0.54 -8.78
N GLU A 14 -0.97 0.28 -9.49
CA GLU A 14 0.35 0.06 -8.87
C GLU A 14 1.43 0.93 -9.53
N VAL A 15 2.20 1.61 -8.69
CA VAL A 15 3.44 2.28 -9.07
C VAL A 15 4.59 1.31 -8.82
N LEU A 16 5.16 0.80 -9.92
CA LEU A 16 6.14 -0.31 -9.94
C LEU A 16 7.58 0.09 -9.57
N SER A 17 7.89 1.37 -9.50
CA SER A 17 9.22 1.88 -9.14
C SER A 17 9.04 3.14 -8.31
N LEU A 18 9.80 3.24 -7.24
CA LEU A 18 9.85 4.41 -6.36
C LEU A 18 11.21 5.08 -6.53
N GLU A 19 11.20 6.35 -6.86
CA GLU A 19 12.40 7.14 -7.10
C GLU A 19 12.82 7.91 -5.83
N PRO A 20 14.12 8.27 -5.70
CA PRO A 20 14.55 9.17 -4.63
C PRO A 20 13.74 10.46 -4.63
N GLY A 21 13.07 10.75 -3.51
CA GLY A 21 12.20 11.91 -3.36
C GLY A 21 10.71 11.58 -3.35
N ASP A 22 10.31 10.38 -3.75
CA ASP A 22 8.92 9.94 -3.64
C ASP A 22 8.48 9.90 -2.17
N THR A 23 7.27 10.43 -1.93
CA THR A 23 6.70 10.49 -0.59
C THR A 23 5.28 9.96 -0.55
N PHE A 24 4.93 9.32 0.57
CA PHE A 24 3.55 8.99 0.93
C PHE A 24 3.15 9.89 2.09
N LEU A 25 2.22 10.82 1.82
CA LEU A 25 1.81 11.83 2.79
C LEU A 25 2.99 12.64 3.36
N GLY A 26 4.04 12.88 2.56
CA GLY A 26 5.25 13.56 3.01
C GLY A 26 6.22 12.70 3.84
N ILE A 27 5.99 11.39 3.96
CA ILE A 27 6.98 10.42 4.46
C ILE A 27 7.75 9.88 3.24
N PRO A 28 9.09 9.95 3.20
CA PRO A 28 9.83 9.34 2.11
C PRO A 28 9.53 7.84 2.01
N ILE A 29 9.22 7.35 0.81
CA ILE A 29 8.89 5.94 0.61
C ILE A 29 10.12 5.06 0.37
N PRO A 30 11.14 5.42 -0.45
CA PRO A 30 12.24 4.50 -0.73
C PRO A 30 13.19 4.41 0.48
N MET A 31 12.85 3.52 1.41
CA MET A 31 13.61 3.23 2.62
C MET A 31 13.31 1.81 3.11
N ARG A 32 14.03 1.37 4.15
CA ARG A 32 13.73 0.10 4.82
C ARG A 32 12.27 0.03 5.29
N ALA A 33 11.61 -1.08 5.01
CA ALA A 33 10.20 -1.29 5.33
C ALA A 33 9.88 -1.04 6.82
N THR A 34 10.75 -1.51 7.73
CA THR A 34 10.59 -1.29 9.17
C THR A 34 10.66 0.18 9.56
N LYS A 35 11.51 0.96 8.90
CA LYS A 35 11.61 2.41 9.11
C LYS A 35 10.36 3.11 8.59
N PHE A 36 9.93 2.77 7.38
CA PHE A 36 8.71 3.32 6.79
C PHE A 36 7.48 3.05 7.67
N GLN A 37 7.32 1.82 8.15
CA GLN A 37 6.24 1.44 9.06
C GLN A 37 6.26 2.25 10.37
N ASN A 38 7.45 2.50 10.92
CA ASN A 38 7.60 3.33 12.13
C ASN A 38 7.20 4.79 11.86
N GLU A 39 7.52 5.35 10.69
CA GLU A 39 7.09 6.70 10.33
C GLU A 39 5.57 6.80 10.18
N LEU A 40 4.92 5.78 9.58
CA LEU A 40 3.46 5.70 9.52
C LEU A 40 2.85 5.65 10.93
N LYS A 41 3.42 4.82 11.81
CA LYS A 41 2.97 4.70 13.20
C LYS A 41 3.09 6.02 13.98
N LYS A 42 4.14 6.80 13.77
CA LYS A 42 4.30 8.14 14.40
C LYS A 42 3.21 9.14 14.02
N ARG A 43 2.50 8.88 12.92
CA ARG A 43 1.37 9.70 12.45
C ARG A 43 0.01 9.06 12.72
N ASP A 44 -0.03 8.07 13.62
CA ASP A 44 -1.22 7.31 13.96
C ASP A 44 -1.89 6.62 12.76
N ILE A 45 -1.10 6.27 11.72
CA ILE A 45 -1.58 5.51 10.56
C ILE A 45 -1.41 4.02 10.88
N PRO A 46 -2.51 3.27 11.09
CA PRO A 46 -2.45 1.86 11.45
C PRO A 46 -2.00 1.03 10.24
N THR A 47 -1.06 0.12 10.49
CA THR A 47 -0.57 -0.79 9.45
C THR A 47 -0.55 -2.22 9.94
N LYS A 48 -0.72 -3.15 9.00
CA LYS A 48 -0.52 -4.58 9.20
C LYS A 48 0.66 -5.03 8.33
N LYS A 49 1.54 -5.85 8.90
CA LYS A 49 2.60 -6.50 8.14
C LYS A 49 2.06 -7.80 7.55
N GLU A 50 2.27 -7.99 6.26
CA GLU A 50 1.86 -9.20 5.54
C GLU A 50 3.09 -9.81 4.86
N SER A 51 2.95 -11.02 4.30
CA SER A 51 4.04 -11.69 3.60
C SER A 51 4.48 -10.83 2.41
N GLY A 52 5.63 -10.17 2.54
CA GLY A 52 6.23 -9.34 1.48
C GLY A 52 5.81 -7.87 1.46
N GLY A 53 5.08 -7.35 2.47
CA GLY A 53 4.60 -5.97 2.41
C GLY A 53 4.07 -5.36 3.71
N ILE A 54 3.64 -4.11 3.59
CA ILE A 54 2.97 -3.32 4.62
C ILE A 54 1.64 -2.84 4.04
N THR A 55 0.53 -3.15 4.71
CA THR A 55 -0.81 -2.73 4.31
C THR A 55 -1.31 -1.69 5.30
N VAL A 56 -1.87 -0.58 4.81
CA VAL A 56 -2.51 0.43 5.65
C VAL A 56 -3.92 -0.03 5.99
N THR A 57 -4.17 -0.30 7.27
CA THR A 57 -5.40 -0.95 7.74
C THR A 57 -6.63 -0.09 7.45
N GLY A 58 -7.71 -0.73 7.01
CA GLY A 58 -8.96 -0.03 6.69
C GLY A 58 -8.91 0.78 5.40
N THR A 59 -7.84 0.63 4.63
CA THR A 59 -7.68 1.24 3.31
C THR A 59 -7.33 0.17 2.27
N GLY A 60 -7.34 0.55 1.00
CA GLY A 60 -6.85 -0.28 -0.09
C GLY A 60 -5.37 -0.07 -0.41
N VAL A 61 -4.60 0.61 0.46
CA VAL A 61 -3.22 0.99 0.17
C VAL A 61 -2.24 -0.03 0.76
N SER A 62 -1.39 -0.57 -0.11
CA SER A 62 -0.35 -1.54 0.23
C SER A 62 0.99 -1.14 -0.34
N PHE A 63 2.06 -1.48 0.37
CA PHE A 63 3.44 -1.26 -0.03
C PHE A 63 4.16 -2.60 -0.11
N TYR A 64 4.69 -2.94 -1.27
CA TYR A 64 5.46 -4.17 -1.43
C TYR A 64 6.94 -3.92 -1.16
N VAL A 65 7.56 -4.93 -0.55
CA VAL A 65 8.93 -4.87 -0.07
C VAL A 65 9.79 -5.80 -0.91
N PHE A 66 10.83 -5.25 -1.51
CA PHE A 66 11.85 -5.99 -2.25
C PHE A 66 13.20 -5.74 -1.59
N GLU A 67 13.98 -6.80 -1.35
CA GLU A 67 15.29 -6.72 -0.66
C GLU A 67 15.28 -5.97 0.68
N GLY A 68 14.13 -5.92 1.37
CA GLY A 68 13.96 -5.25 2.66
C GLY A 68 13.58 -3.77 2.58
N GLU A 69 13.45 -3.22 1.38
CA GLU A 69 13.04 -1.83 1.13
C GLU A 69 11.66 -1.77 0.47
N THR A 70 10.92 -0.71 0.76
CA THR A 70 9.65 -0.42 0.08
C THR A 70 9.94 -0.04 -1.37
N ALA A 71 9.43 -0.86 -2.29
CA ALA A 71 9.76 -0.80 -3.71
C ALA A 71 8.58 -0.38 -4.60
N THR A 72 7.36 -0.69 -4.18
CA THR A 72 6.15 -0.31 -4.91
C THR A 72 5.05 0.14 -3.95
N ILE A 73 4.08 0.88 -4.50
CA ILE A 73 2.83 1.25 -3.83
C ILE A 73 1.66 0.84 -4.71
N CYS A 74 0.68 0.19 -4.09
CA CYS A 74 -0.51 -0.34 -4.74
C CYS A 74 -1.77 0.17 -4.06
N TRP A 75 -2.75 0.57 -4.85
CA TRP A 75 -4.11 0.89 -4.44
C TRP A 75 -5.03 -0.16 -5.03
N THR A 76 -5.69 -0.91 -4.17
CA THR A 76 -6.76 -1.84 -4.53
C THR A 76 -8.10 -1.20 -4.18
N ALA A 77 -9.11 -1.41 -5.03
CA ALA A 77 -10.47 -1.05 -4.68
C ALA A 77 -10.87 -1.80 -3.41
N THR A 78 -11.17 -1.07 -2.34
CA THR A 78 -11.79 -1.65 -1.16
C THR A 78 -13.22 -1.96 -1.54
N ASP A 79 -13.56 -3.24 -1.66
CA ASP A 79 -14.94 -3.67 -1.91
C ASP A 79 -15.83 -3.12 -0.79
N PRO A 80 -16.73 -2.14 -1.06
CA PRO A 80 -17.63 -1.62 -0.03
C PRO A 80 -18.65 -2.67 0.41
N ASP A 81 -18.86 -3.73 -0.39
CA ASP A 81 -19.81 -4.80 -0.15
C ASP A 81 -19.16 -6.06 0.44
N ALA A 82 -17.83 -6.14 0.55
CA ALA A 82 -17.16 -7.25 1.23
C ALA A 82 -17.52 -7.34 2.73
N ASN A 83 -18.00 -6.25 3.32
CA ASN A 83 -18.53 -6.20 4.69
C ASN A 83 -20.04 -6.57 4.77
N GLN A 84 -20.72 -6.87 3.66
CA GLN A 84 -22.15 -7.24 3.66
C GLN A 84 -22.42 -8.74 3.54
N LYS A 85 -21.40 -9.60 3.51
CA LYS A 85 -21.58 -11.06 3.63
C LYS A 85 -21.22 -11.53 5.04
N GLY A 86 -22.13 -11.26 5.96
CA GLY A 86 -22.15 -11.82 7.29
C GLY A 86 -23.58 -11.85 7.81
N ASP A 87 -24.39 -12.73 7.22
CA ASP A 87 -25.65 -13.23 7.79
C ASP A 87 -25.78 -14.72 7.41
#